data_AF-A0A1R3K964-F1
#
_entry.id   AF-A0A1R3K964-F1
#
_cell.length_a   1.000
_cell.length_b   1.000
_cell.length_c   1.000
_cell.angle_alpha   90.00
_cell.angle_beta   90.00
_cell.angle_gamma   90.00
#
_symmetry.space_group_name_H-M   'P 1'
#
loop_
_entity.id
_entity.type
_entity.pdbx_description
1 polymer ?
#
loop_
_entity_poly.entity_id
_entity_poly.type
_entity_poly.pdbx_seq_one_letter_code
_entity_poly.pdbx_strand_id
1 'polypeptide(L)'
;MAEKEHSRFDCMPMAWLSLFKKKTIQDRVMDGVFWCVERDVYAYGVIVISMLKMKVVDKDHTADTIIDLPPVKAEYEREKRRRRADECSLACPSFFLEQGYHHRDAHVVTVLGMQCMEKGPKLRPKMNKVFKRLQTLRIVRDKKRCL
;
A
#
# COMPACT_ATOMS: atom_id res chain seq x y z
N MET A 1 17.90 37.63 1.32
CA MET A 1 17.59 36.92 2.58
C MET A 1 16.98 35.58 2.21
N ALA A 2 17.69 34.49 2.45
CA ALA A 2 17.23 33.13 2.20
C ALA A 2 17.62 32.29 3.43
N GLU A 3 16.64 31.96 4.26
CA GLU A 3 16.83 31.09 5.42
C GLU A 3 16.88 29.63 4.97
N LYS A 4 17.91 28.95 5.47
CA LYS A 4 18.26 27.55 5.19
C LYS A 4 17.32 26.62 5.95
N GLU A 5 16.67 25.70 5.24
CA GLU A 5 16.10 24.51 5.85
C GLU A 5 17.23 23.66 6.43
N HIS A 6 17.27 23.59 7.76
CA HIS A 6 18.15 22.71 8.52
C HIS A 6 17.73 21.26 8.25
N SER A 7 18.47 20.60 7.36
CA SER A 7 18.15 19.28 6.85
C SER A 7 18.47 18.22 7.90
N ARG A 8 17.49 17.36 8.17
CA ARG A 8 17.52 16.24 9.14
C ARG A 8 18.45 15.09 8.72
N PHE A 9 19.49 15.37 7.94
CA PHE A 9 20.43 14.39 7.37
C PHE A 9 21.84 14.46 7.97
N ASP A 10 22.11 15.43 8.84
CA ASP A 10 23.45 15.66 9.43
C ASP A 10 23.91 14.58 10.42
N CYS A 11 23.04 13.62 10.78
CA CYS A 11 23.39 12.50 11.67
C CYS A 11 23.57 11.15 10.96
N MET A 12 23.51 11.07 9.63
CA MET A 12 23.78 9.80 8.94
C MET A 12 25.29 9.62 8.69
N PRO A 13 25.89 8.47 9.07
CA PRO A 13 27.29 8.21 8.79
C PRO A 13 27.56 8.27 7.28
N MET A 14 28.65 8.92 6.86
CA MET A 14 29.02 9.13 5.45
C MET A 14 29.03 7.84 4.61
N ALA A 15 29.22 6.68 5.25
CA ALA A 15 29.09 5.36 4.63
C ALA A 15 27.69 5.10 4.03
N TRP A 16 26.62 5.57 4.68
CA TRP A 16 25.24 5.37 4.24
C TRP A 16 24.84 6.24 3.05
N LEU A 17 25.34 7.48 3.00
CA LEU A 17 25.14 8.35 1.83
C LEU A 17 25.83 7.78 0.58
N SER A 18 26.99 7.12 0.76
CA SER A 18 27.69 6.44 -0.33
C SER A 18 26.97 5.17 -0.79
N LEU A 19 26.30 4.45 0.12
CA LEU A 19 25.46 3.29 -0.19
C LEU A 19 24.17 3.68 -0.93
N PHE A 20 23.54 4.80 -0.56
CA PHE A 20 22.36 5.31 -1.28
C PHE A 20 22.69 5.91 -2.64
N LYS A 21 23.82 6.64 -2.77
CA LYS A 21 24.28 7.16 -4.07
C LYS A 21 24.80 6.06 -5.01
N LYS A 22 25.36 4.97 -4.50
CA LYS A 22 25.84 3.83 -5.32
C LYS A 22 24.76 2.83 -5.73
N LYS A 23 23.55 2.87 -5.15
CA LYS A 23 22.47 1.92 -5.48
C LYS A 23 21.51 2.43 -6.56
N THR A 24 21.96 3.41 -7.34
CA THR A 24 21.30 3.83 -8.58
C THR A 24 22.20 3.34 -9.72
N ILE A 25 21.70 2.41 -10.52
CA ILE A 25 22.35 1.80 -11.70
C ILE A 25 23.45 0.79 -11.34
N GLN A 26 23.03 -0.46 -11.11
CA GLN A 26 23.70 -1.56 -11.77
C GLN A 26 22.68 -2.67 -12.03
N ASP A 27 22.16 -2.67 -13.26
CA ASP A 27 21.49 -3.82 -13.86
C ASP A 27 22.40 -5.03 -13.72
N ARG A 28 22.10 -5.90 -12.76
CA ARG A 28 22.60 -7.28 -12.77
C ARG A 28 21.45 -8.16 -13.21
N VAL A 29 21.49 -8.47 -14.50
CA VAL A 29 20.82 -9.61 -15.10
C VAL A 29 21.34 -10.87 -14.39
N MET A 30 20.46 -11.52 -13.65
CA MET A 30 20.55 -12.92 -13.23
C MET A 30 19.13 -13.50 -13.36
N ASP A 31 18.98 -14.44 -14.30
CA ASP A 31 17.87 -15.35 -14.56
C ASP A 31 16.43 -14.82 -14.51
N GLY A 32 15.90 -14.47 -15.69
CA GLY A 32 14.48 -14.66 -16.05
C GLY A 32 13.39 -13.85 -15.33
N VAL A 33 13.72 -13.07 -14.29
CA VAL A 33 12.75 -12.25 -13.55
C VAL A 33 13.10 -10.77 -13.72
N PHE A 34 12.42 -10.09 -14.63
CA PHE A 34 12.49 -8.63 -14.74
C PHE A 34 11.82 -8.01 -13.50
N TRP A 35 12.63 -7.62 -12.52
CA TRP A 35 12.22 -6.81 -11.39
C TRP A 35 11.76 -5.45 -11.91
N CYS A 36 10.47 -5.16 -11.79
CA CYS A 36 9.94 -3.84 -12.09
C CYS A 36 9.18 -3.32 -10.88
N VAL A 37 9.35 -2.03 -10.61
CA VAL A 37 8.73 -1.33 -9.47
C VAL A 37 7.21 -1.51 -9.49
N GLU A 38 6.61 -1.64 -10.67
CA GLU A 38 5.19 -1.88 -10.86
C GLU A 38 4.74 -3.26 -10.35
N ARG A 39 5.58 -4.31 -10.42
CA ARG A 39 5.29 -5.62 -9.81
C ARG A 39 5.29 -5.52 -8.29
N ASP A 40 6.22 -4.77 -7.71
CA ASP A 40 6.25 -4.54 -6.25
C ASP A 40 5.00 -3.79 -5.79
N VAL A 41 4.54 -2.81 -6.56
CA VAL A 41 3.27 -2.12 -6.30
C VAL A 41 2.09 -3.10 -6.36
N TYR A 42 2.06 -4.00 -7.34
CA TYR A 42 1.02 -5.02 -7.42
C TYR A 42 1.01 -5.95 -6.20
N ALA A 43 2.17 -6.51 -5.85
CA ALA A 43 2.32 -7.37 -4.69
C ALA A 43 1.93 -6.65 -3.40
N TYR A 44 2.30 -5.37 -3.26
CA TYR A 44 1.85 -4.52 -2.16
C TYR A 44 0.32 -4.40 -2.10
N GLY A 45 -0.34 -4.18 -3.24
CA GLY A 45 -1.80 -4.14 -3.33
C GLY A 45 -2.46 -5.44 -2.85
N VAL A 46 -1.94 -6.58 -3.29
CA VAL A 46 -2.39 -7.90 -2.84
C VAL A 46 -2.26 -8.02 -1.32
N ILE A 47 -1.10 -7.70 -0.76
CA ILE A 47 -0.85 -7.78 0.69
C ILE A 47 -1.83 -6.89 1.46
N VAL A 48 -2.05 -5.64 1.03
CA VAL A 48 -2.97 -4.71 1.68
C VAL A 48 -4.40 -5.24 1.70
N ILE A 49 -4.89 -5.76 0.56
CA ILE A 49 -6.25 -6.32 0.49
C ILE A 49 -6.35 -7.62 1.30
N SER A 50 -5.35 -8.49 1.26
CA SER A 50 -5.29 -9.69 2.10
C SER A 50 -5.37 -9.35 3.58
N MET A 51 -4.62 -8.35 4.04
CA MET A 51 -4.65 -7.87 5.43
C MET A 51 -6.02 -7.31 5.81
N LEU A 52 -6.60 -6.44 4.98
CA LEU A 52 -7.93 -5.88 5.22
C LEU A 52 -9.01 -6.97 5.34
N LYS A 53 -8.92 -8.01 4.52
CA LYS A 53 -9.89 -9.11 4.50
C LYS A 53 -9.58 -10.22 5.52
N MET A 54 -8.46 -10.10 6.26
CA MET A 54 -7.90 -11.17 7.09
C MET A 54 -7.79 -12.51 6.35
N LYS A 55 -7.39 -12.47 5.08
CA LYS A 55 -7.18 -13.66 4.25
C LYS A 55 -5.69 -13.96 4.13
N VAL A 56 -5.34 -15.21 4.37
CA VAL A 56 -3.99 -15.74 4.13
C VAL A 56 -4.01 -16.49 2.81
N VAL A 57 -3.01 -16.23 1.96
CA VAL A 57 -2.80 -17.02 0.75
C VAL A 57 -2.14 -18.32 1.17
N ASP A 58 -2.84 -19.42 0.99
CA ASP A 58 -2.33 -20.77 1.17
C ASP A 58 -1.60 -21.20 -0.10
N LYS A 59 -0.36 -21.66 0.05
CA LYS A 59 0.47 -22.12 -1.07
C LYS A 59 0.02 -23.47 -1.61
N ASP A 60 -0.59 -24.30 -0.77
CA ASP A 60 -1.06 -25.63 -1.15
C ASP A 60 -2.45 -25.55 -1.79
N HIS A 61 -3.20 -24.47 -1.50
CA HIS A 61 -4.56 -24.21 -1.99
C HIS A 61 -4.67 -22.82 -2.62
N THR A 62 -3.73 -22.47 -3.51
CA THR A 62 -3.67 -21.12 -4.10
C THR A 62 -4.91 -20.76 -4.90
N ALA A 63 -5.52 -21.74 -5.59
CA ALA A 63 -6.72 -21.49 -6.41
C ALA A 63 -7.90 -20.93 -5.58
N ASP A 64 -8.00 -21.34 -4.31
CA ASP A 64 -9.10 -20.98 -3.43
C ASP A 64 -8.79 -19.75 -2.57
N THR A 65 -7.51 -19.46 -2.36
CA THR A 65 -7.04 -18.42 -1.43
C THR A 65 -6.42 -17.19 -2.11
N ILE A 66 -6.20 -17.24 -3.42
CA ILE A 66 -5.65 -16.12 -4.19
C ILE A 66 -6.58 -14.91 -4.14
N ILE A 67 -5.97 -13.74 -3.97
CA ILE A 67 -6.67 -12.45 -3.98
C ILE A 67 -6.50 -11.82 -5.36
N ASP A 68 -7.54 -11.98 -6.18
CA ASP A 68 -7.61 -11.39 -7.51
C ASP A 68 -8.46 -10.11 -7.55
N LEU A 69 -8.07 -9.19 -8.44
CA LEU A 69 -8.74 -7.89 -8.55
C LEU A 69 -10.22 -7.99 -8.99
N PRO A 70 -10.65 -8.82 -9.96
CA PRO A 70 -12.05 -8.85 -10.37
C PRO A 70 -13.03 -9.28 -9.25
N PRO A 71 -12.77 -10.36 -8.47
CA PRO A 71 -13.59 -10.69 -7.30
C PRO A 71 -13.60 -9.56 -6.26
N VAL A 72 -12.44 -8.95 -6.00
CA VAL A 72 -12.29 -7.82 -5.07
C VAL A 72 -13.14 -6.62 -5.50
N LYS A 73 -13.11 -6.24 -6.79
CA LYS A 73 -13.93 -5.16 -7.34
C LYS A 73 -15.43 -5.48 -7.25
N ALA A 74 -15.82 -6.71 -7.59
CA ALA A 74 -17.22 -7.11 -7.52
C ALA A 74 -17.77 -7.06 -6.09
N GLU A 75 -16.97 -7.48 -5.10
CA GLU A 75 -17.34 -7.36 -3.69
C GLU A 75 -17.43 -5.91 -3.24
N TYR A 76 -16.47 -5.07 -3.63
CA TYR A 76 -16.47 -3.65 -3.30
C TYR A 76 -17.70 -2.93 -3.88
N GLU A 77 -18.09 -3.22 -5.12
CA GLU A 77 -19.30 -2.65 -5.73
C GLU A 77 -20.59 -3.15 -5.06
N ARG A 78 -20.61 -4.39 -4.54
CA ARG A 78 -21.74 -4.85 -3.70
C ARG A 78 -21.84 -4.06 -2.40
N GLU A 79 -20.71 -3.82 -1.73
CA GLU A 79 -20.67 -3.07 -0.48
C GLU A 79 -21.04 -1.59 -0.69
N LYS A 80 -20.59 -1.00 -1.81
CA LYS A 80 -20.91 0.38 -2.20
C LYS A 80 -22.40 0.62 -2.39
N ARG A 81 -23.19 -0.41 -2.73
CA ARG A 81 -24.67 -0.32 -2.81
C ARG A 81 -25.33 -0.24 -1.43
N ARG A 82 -24.62 -0.64 -0.36
CA ARG A 82 -25.15 -0.72 1.01
C ARG A 82 -24.67 0.42 1.91
N ARG A 83 -23.56 1.07 1.55
CA ARG A 83 -22.92 2.12 2.36
C ARG A 83 -22.76 3.43 1.59
N ARG A 84 -22.46 4.50 2.32
CA ARG A 84 -22.00 5.76 1.72
C ARG A 84 -20.68 5.52 0.98
N ALA A 85 -20.49 6.25 -0.11
CA ALA A 85 -19.35 6.04 -1.00
C ALA A 85 -17.99 6.18 -0.31
N ASP A 86 -17.88 7.10 0.66
CA ASP A 86 -16.65 7.38 1.43
C ASP A 86 -16.42 6.45 2.64
N GLU A 87 -17.36 5.54 2.90
CA GLU A 87 -17.31 4.56 4.00
C GLU A 87 -17.27 3.11 3.50
N CYS A 88 -17.29 2.91 2.18
CA CYS A 88 -17.23 1.59 1.55
C CYS A 88 -15.83 0.98 1.70
N SER A 89 -15.74 -0.19 2.34
CA SER A 89 -14.47 -0.86 2.64
C SER A 89 -14.62 -2.37 2.54
N LEU A 90 -13.54 -3.06 2.19
CA LEU A 90 -13.45 -4.53 2.23
C LEU A 90 -12.93 -5.06 3.57
N ALA A 91 -12.79 -4.20 4.58
CA ALA A 91 -12.31 -4.58 5.90
C ALA A 91 -13.20 -5.66 6.53
N CYS A 92 -12.56 -6.70 7.05
CA CYS A 92 -13.21 -7.74 7.85
C CYS A 92 -13.94 -7.09 9.04
N PRO A 93 -15.18 -7.53 9.37
CA PRO A 93 -15.92 -6.98 10.50
C PRO A 93 -15.20 -7.04 11.85
N SER A 94 -14.24 -7.95 12.03
CA SER A 94 -13.38 -8.02 13.21
C SER A 94 -12.62 -6.71 13.48
N PHE A 95 -12.25 -5.96 12.43
CA PHE A 95 -11.60 -4.66 12.59
C PHE A 95 -12.50 -3.60 13.21
N PHE A 96 -13.82 -3.76 13.22
CA PHE A 96 -14.74 -2.71 13.69
C PHE A 96 -14.66 -2.49 15.20
N LEU A 97 -14.12 -3.48 15.93
CA LEU A 97 -13.91 -3.43 17.37
C LEU A 97 -12.51 -2.92 17.75
N GLU A 98 -11.60 -2.78 16.77
CA GLU A 98 -10.22 -2.38 17.01
C GLU A 98 -10.08 -0.88 17.28
N GLN A 99 -9.28 -0.53 18.29
CA GLN A 99 -9.02 0.87 18.61
C GLN A 99 -8.25 1.56 17.46
N GLY A 100 -8.79 2.68 16.97
CA GLY A 100 -8.22 3.42 15.84
C GLY A 100 -8.73 2.97 14.47
N TYR A 101 -9.66 2.01 14.40
CA TYR A 101 -10.35 1.72 13.16
C TYR A 101 -11.28 2.87 12.75
N HIS A 102 -11.16 3.30 11.49
CA HIS A 102 -12.04 4.30 10.90
C HIS A 102 -12.49 3.85 9.51
N HIS A 103 -13.81 3.81 9.28
CA HIS A 103 -14.38 3.40 7.99
C HIS A 103 -13.81 4.19 6.80
N ARG A 104 -13.57 5.49 6.96
CA ARG A 104 -12.98 6.34 5.91
C ARG A 104 -11.52 5.99 5.60
N ASP A 105 -10.74 5.67 6.63
CA ASP A 105 -9.36 5.21 6.42
C ASP A 105 -9.36 3.85 5.72
N ALA A 106 -10.21 2.93 6.18
CA ALA A 106 -10.37 1.61 5.59
C ALA A 106 -10.84 1.68 4.12
N HIS A 107 -11.74 2.62 3.79
CA HIS A 107 -12.13 2.93 2.43
C HIS A 107 -10.94 3.38 1.58
N VAL A 108 -10.15 4.35 2.05
CA VAL A 108 -8.96 4.83 1.34
C VAL A 108 -7.96 3.70 1.08
N VAL A 109 -7.70 2.87 2.10
CA VAL A 109 -6.79 1.72 1.98
C VAL A 109 -7.34 0.69 0.99
N THR A 110 -8.64 0.41 1.02
CA THR A 110 -9.32 -0.50 0.08
C THR A 110 -9.16 -0.02 -1.37
N VAL A 111 -9.50 1.25 -1.64
CA VAL A 111 -9.37 1.83 -2.98
C VAL A 111 -7.92 1.83 -3.44
N LEU A 112 -6.98 2.14 -2.55
CA LEU A 112 -5.56 2.17 -2.86
C LEU A 112 -5.03 0.77 -3.20
N GLY A 113 -5.41 -0.25 -2.42
CA GLY A 113 -5.06 -1.64 -2.68
C GLY A 113 -5.56 -2.11 -4.06
N MET A 114 -6.82 -1.81 -4.40
CA MET A 114 -7.37 -2.13 -5.72
C MET A 114 -6.63 -1.44 -6.87
N GLN A 115 -6.25 -0.16 -6.71
CA GLN A 115 -5.47 0.58 -7.73
C GLN A 115 -4.07 0.00 -7.92
N CYS A 116 -3.42 -0.44 -6.83
CA CYS A 116 -2.14 -1.12 -6.87
C CYS A 116 -2.23 -2.46 -7.62
N MET A 117 -3.36 -3.17 -7.49
CA MET A 117 -3.61 -4.47 -8.14
C MET A 117 -4.03 -4.37 -9.62
N GLU A 118 -4.06 -3.18 -10.25
CA GLU A 118 -4.46 -3.07 -11.65
C GLU A 118 -3.59 -3.95 -12.57
N LYS A 119 -4.21 -4.64 -13.53
CA LYS A 119 -3.47 -5.57 -14.41
C LYS A 119 -2.44 -4.84 -15.26
N GLY A 120 -2.79 -3.66 -15.76
CA GLY A 120 -1.88 -2.81 -16.54
C GLY A 120 -0.83 -2.14 -15.64
N PRO A 121 0.48 -2.39 -15.82
CA PRO A 121 1.53 -1.79 -14.98
C PRO A 121 1.47 -0.25 -14.94
N LYS A 122 1.17 0.38 -16.09
CA LYS A 122 1.06 1.85 -16.22
C LYS A 122 -0.17 2.45 -15.52
N LEU A 123 -1.17 1.62 -15.19
CA LEU A 123 -2.37 2.06 -14.48
C LEU A 123 -2.17 2.07 -12.96
N ARG A 124 -1.12 1.40 -12.48
CA ARG A 124 -0.78 1.34 -11.06
C ARG A 124 -0.21 2.68 -10.60
N PRO A 125 -0.51 3.12 -9.37
CA PRO A 125 0.13 4.29 -8.80
C PRO A 125 1.63 4.04 -8.58
N LYS A 126 2.44 5.09 -8.70
CA LYS A 126 3.83 5.04 -8.21
C LYS A 126 3.83 4.86 -6.68
N MET A 127 4.79 4.08 -6.16
CA MET A 127 4.86 3.78 -4.71
C MET A 127 4.95 5.05 -3.84
N ASN A 128 5.58 6.12 -4.33
CA ASN A 128 5.60 7.40 -3.61
C ASN A 128 4.19 8.04 -3.47
N LYS A 129 3.31 7.88 -4.46
CA LYS A 129 1.91 8.33 -4.38
C LYS A 129 1.11 7.46 -3.40
N VAL A 130 1.36 6.15 -3.40
CA VAL A 130 0.78 5.22 -2.42
C VAL A 130 1.15 5.66 -1.01
N PHE A 131 2.44 5.86 -0.73
CA PHE A 131 2.93 6.32 0.56
C PHE A 131 2.32 7.66 0.98
N LYS A 132 2.28 8.66 0.09
CA LYS A 132 1.65 9.96 0.39
C LYS A 132 0.18 9.82 0.76
N ARG A 133 -0.59 8.95 0.08
CA ARG A 133 -2.00 8.71 0.42
C ARG A 133 -2.14 8.05 1.79
N LEU A 134 -1.28 7.08 2.13
CA LEU A 134 -1.29 6.46 3.45
C LEU A 134 -1.00 7.46 4.58
N GLN A 135 -0.17 8.48 4.33
CA GLN A 135 0.09 9.53 5.31
C GLN A 135 -1.12 10.42 5.60
N THR A 136 -2.15 10.43 4.75
CA THR A 136 -3.38 11.20 4.98
C THR A 136 -4.38 10.50 5.89
N LEU A 137 -4.17 9.21 6.18
CA LEU A 137 -5.04 8.42 7.05
C LEU A 137 -5.04 9.00 8.47
N ARG A 138 -6.22 9.04 9.10
CA ARG A 138 -6.39 9.55 10.46
C ARG A 138 -5.57 8.75 11.46
N ILE A 139 -5.62 7.43 11.37
CA ILE A 139 -4.84 6.53 12.23
C ILE A 139 -3.32 6.81 12.18
N VAL A 140 -2.81 7.25 11.03
CA VAL A 140 -1.39 7.60 10.86
C VAL A 140 -1.10 9.00 11.41
N ARG A 141 -2.02 9.95 11.21
CA ARG A 141 -1.88 11.32 11.71
C ARG A 141 -1.99 11.41 13.23
N ASP A 142 -2.88 10.63 13.83
CA ASP A 142 -3.11 10.64 15.27
C ASP A 142 -1.90 10.07 16.02
N LYS A 143 -1.26 9.03 15.47
CA LYS A 143 0.01 8.50 16.02
C LYS A 143 1.17 9.49 15.95
N LYS A 144 1.21 10.39 14.97
CA LYS A 144 2.24 11.45 14.90
C LYS A 144 2.04 12.57 15.92
N ARG A 145 0.88 12.65 16.56
CA ARG A 145 0.60 13.64 17.62
C ARG A 145 0.96 13.13 19.01
N CYS A 146 1.21 11.83 19.15
CA CYS A 146 1.58 11.18 20.42
C CYS A 146 3.08 10.83 20.50
N LEU A 147 3.88 11.20 19.49
CA LEU A 147 5.33 11.06 19.41
C LEU A 147 5.97 12.44 19.32
#